data_AF-A0A9W7ATI6-F1
#
_entry.id   AF-A0A9W7ATI6-F1
#
_cell.length_a   1.000
_cell.length_b   1.000
_cell.length_c   1.000
_cell.angle_alpha   90.00
_cell.angle_beta   90.00
_cell.angle_gamma   90.00
#
_symmetry.space_group_name_H-M   'P 1'
#
loop_
_entity.id
_entity.type
_entity.pdbx_description
1 polymer ?
#
loop_
_entity_poly.entity_id
_entity_poly.type
_entity_poly.pdbx_seq_one_letter_code
_entity_poly.pdbx_strand_id
1 'polypeptide(L)'
;MLGPPVRGVVDSLDEVRRDVKELQRQQNMWSTRRSHGVHMVLIVRATEPGTSPCEAAKWLSISLLIIFVQCWVLSTIVDESSYARCVDHDDCHIGEFCAPSPLNQRINPGTCHDCYVTTLPMSRIETEIYWLYVDDPTYWSSAVSHCTSTDTLPLRCDFLVHNRLMLSGGGVLVLLFSAVVALIPTVADLDQAADERAVMSERGLYKKSSSPIHVSTRALLYISHTSRVHFVPLLVVAATVGLLIADSLNSQNFLLNGLAVGFASNIDDLISFLIVSEAERQDVETFRDVVGGCTGFVRGVV
;
A
#
# COMPACT_ATOMS: atom_id res chain seq x y z
N MET A 1 54.07 -47.11 2.41
CA MET A 1 53.68 -45.70 2.52
C MET A 1 52.31 -45.66 3.16
N LEU A 2 52.25 -45.38 4.46
CA LEU A 2 51.01 -45.29 5.22
C LEU A 2 50.43 -43.90 4.97
N GLY A 3 49.23 -43.84 4.38
CA GLY A 3 48.54 -42.60 4.06
C GLY A 3 48.24 -41.77 5.33
N PRO A 4 48.08 -40.44 5.18
CA PRO A 4 47.82 -39.56 6.31
C PRO A 4 46.55 -39.98 7.07
N PRO A 5 46.51 -39.75 8.39
CA PRO A 5 45.42 -40.19 9.25
C PRO A 5 44.11 -39.50 8.89
N VAL A 6 43.09 -40.29 8.55
CA VAL A 6 41.72 -39.90 8.17
C VAL A 6 41.03 -39.01 9.22
N ARG A 7 41.51 -38.98 10.47
CA ARG A 7 40.95 -38.16 11.56
C ARG A 7 40.89 -36.66 11.25
N GLY A 8 41.89 -36.09 10.58
CA GLY A 8 41.90 -34.65 10.30
C GLY A 8 40.80 -34.18 9.34
N VAL A 9 40.24 -35.08 8.52
CA VAL A 9 39.18 -34.75 7.55
C VAL A 9 37.81 -34.69 8.23
N VAL A 10 37.59 -35.49 9.28
CA VAL A 10 36.31 -35.52 10.00
C VAL A 10 36.12 -34.28 10.86
N ASP A 11 37.17 -33.87 11.59
CA ASP A 11 37.11 -32.68 12.44
C ASP A 11 36.87 -31.40 11.61
N SER A 12 37.45 -31.33 10.41
CA SER A 12 37.24 -30.23 9.45
C SER A 12 35.81 -30.18 8.90
N LEU A 13 35.17 -31.34 8.69
CA LEU A 13 33.77 -31.40 8.22
C LEU A 13 32.78 -30.94 9.30
N ASP A 14 33.02 -31.27 10.57
CA ASP A 14 32.17 -30.84 11.67
C ASP A 14 32.30 -29.35 11.98
N GLU A 15 33.48 -28.76 11.75
CA GLU A 15 33.71 -27.32 11.83
C GLU A 15 32.98 -26.57 10.70
N VAL A 16 33.14 -27.02 9.45
CA VAL A 16 32.40 -26.46 8.30
C VAL A 16 30.89 -26.58 8.50
N ARG A 17 30.39 -27.70 9.06
CA ARG A 17 28.97 -27.88 9.37
C ARG A 17 28.46 -26.92 10.44
N ARG A 18 29.29 -26.58 11.42
CA ARG A 18 28.99 -25.58 12.45
C ARG A 18 28.95 -24.18 11.84
N ASP A 19 29.94 -23.82 11.03
CA ASP A 19 30.02 -22.51 10.38
C ASP A 19 28.89 -22.30 9.39
N VAL A 20 28.51 -23.32 8.62
CA VAL A 20 27.33 -23.27 7.75
C VAL A 20 26.07 -23.05 8.58
N LYS A 21 25.89 -23.77 9.69
CA LYS A 21 24.73 -23.55 10.58
C LYS A 21 24.72 -22.15 11.20
N GLU A 22 25.87 -21.62 11.57
CA GLU A 22 26.01 -20.29 12.16
C GLU A 22 25.77 -19.20 11.11
N LEU A 23 26.29 -19.34 9.89
CA LEU A 23 25.98 -18.45 8.78
C LEU A 23 24.51 -18.53 8.37
N GLN A 24 23.88 -19.70 8.43
CA GLN A 24 22.46 -19.87 8.17
C GLN A 24 21.62 -19.24 9.28
N ARG A 25 22.05 -19.34 10.54
CA ARG A 25 21.47 -18.60 11.67
C ARG A 25 21.62 -17.10 11.50
N GLN A 26 22.81 -16.62 11.15
CA GLN A 26 23.06 -15.20 10.92
C GLN A 26 22.27 -14.69 9.72
N GLN A 27 22.22 -15.43 8.61
CA GLN A 27 21.42 -15.06 7.45
C GLN A 27 19.92 -15.05 7.76
N ASN A 28 19.44 -16.00 8.56
CA ASN A 28 18.09 -15.97 9.11
C ASN A 28 17.89 -14.74 10.02
N MET A 29 18.88 -14.40 10.87
CA MET A 29 18.92 -13.21 11.75
C MET A 29 18.89 -11.87 10.98
N TRP A 30 19.60 -11.79 9.86
CA TRP A 30 19.62 -10.63 8.98
C TRP A 30 18.36 -10.55 8.12
N SER A 31 17.70 -11.69 7.81
CA SER A 31 16.36 -11.72 7.21
C SER A 31 15.24 -11.37 8.20
N THR A 32 15.45 -11.61 9.50
CA THR A 32 14.52 -11.34 10.61
C THR A 32 14.53 -9.90 11.07
N ARG A 33 15.55 -9.11 10.73
CA ARG A 33 15.48 -7.64 10.86
C ARG A 33 14.52 -6.95 9.90
N ARG A 34 13.79 -7.69 9.05
CA ARG A 34 12.61 -7.17 8.35
C ARG A 34 11.55 -6.88 9.41
N SER A 35 11.24 -5.59 9.61
CA SER A 35 10.16 -5.11 10.47
C SER A 35 8.94 -6.00 10.33
N HIS A 36 8.58 -6.70 11.39
CA HIS A 36 7.32 -7.39 11.43
C HIS A 36 6.26 -6.36 11.79
N GLY A 37 5.45 -5.96 10.81
CA GLY A 37 4.32 -5.07 11.04
C GLY A 37 3.40 -5.57 12.16
N VAL A 38 2.76 -4.64 12.87
CA VAL A 38 1.84 -4.95 13.98
C VAL A 38 0.82 -5.99 13.55
N HIS A 39 0.38 -5.90 12.31
CA HIS A 39 -0.54 -6.83 11.68
C HIS A 39 -0.13 -8.30 11.81
N MET A 40 1.14 -8.63 11.53
CA MET A 40 1.64 -9.99 11.64
C MET A 40 1.67 -10.47 13.10
N VAL A 41 2.07 -9.59 14.03
CA VAL A 41 2.03 -9.88 15.47
C VAL A 41 0.60 -10.21 15.91
N LEU A 42 -0.38 -9.41 15.46
CA LEU A 42 -1.79 -9.63 15.76
C LEU A 42 -2.32 -10.95 15.19
N ILE A 43 -1.93 -11.32 13.97
CA ILE A 43 -2.25 -12.64 13.39
C ILE A 43 -1.64 -13.77 14.21
N VAL A 44 -0.38 -13.63 14.61
CA VAL A 44 0.30 -14.61 15.45
C VAL A 44 -0.43 -14.78 16.79
N ARG A 45 -0.82 -13.70 17.46
CA ARG A 45 -1.61 -13.78 18.70
C ARG A 45 -2.99 -14.41 18.47
N ALA A 46 -3.66 -14.03 17.39
CA ALA A 46 -4.98 -14.56 17.03
C ALA A 46 -4.95 -16.07 16.72
N THR A 47 -3.82 -16.57 16.23
CA THR A 47 -3.64 -17.97 15.81
C THR A 47 -2.90 -18.82 16.84
N GLU A 48 -2.53 -18.25 17.99
CA GLU A 48 -1.76 -18.95 19.02
C GLU A 48 -2.54 -20.15 19.59
N PRO A 49 -1.88 -21.29 19.85
CA PRO A 49 -2.55 -22.45 20.44
C PRO A 49 -3.18 -22.11 21.79
N GLY A 50 -4.49 -22.37 21.93
CA GLY A 50 -5.23 -22.09 23.16
C GLY A 50 -5.95 -20.75 23.18
N THR A 51 -5.71 -19.87 22.19
CA THR A 51 -6.46 -18.62 22.05
C THR A 51 -7.94 -18.91 21.86
N SER A 52 -8.78 -18.29 22.69
CA SER A 52 -10.23 -18.44 22.58
C SER A 52 -10.73 -17.81 21.27
N PRO A 53 -11.83 -18.31 20.65
CA PRO A 53 -12.32 -17.75 19.40
C PRO A 53 -12.71 -16.26 19.49
N CYS A 54 -13.19 -15.81 20.66
CA CYS A 54 -13.51 -14.39 20.90
C CYS A 54 -12.24 -13.53 20.93
N GLU A 55 -11.19 -14.02 21.56
CA GLU A 55 -9.91 -13.33 21.62
C GLU A 55 -9.22 -13.29 20.25
N ALA A 56 -9.28 -14.38 19.49
CA ALA A 56 -8.82 -14.41 18.10
C ALA A 56 -9.56 -13.37 17.25
N ALA A 57 -10.89 -13.31 17.34
CA ALA A 57 -11.70 -12.32 16.63
C ALA A 57 -11.35 -10.88 17.02
N LYS A 58 -11.08 -10.61 18.32
CA LYS A 58 -10.61 -9.30 18.81
C LYS A 58 -9.31 -8.89 18.13
N TRP A 59 -8.29 -9.75 18.13
CA TRP A 59 -6.99 -9.45 17.54
C TRP A 59 -7.08 -9.23 16.02
N LEU A 60 -7.85 -10.07 15.32
CA LEU A 60 -8.08 -9.91 13.87
C LEU A 60 -8.86 -8.64 13.53
N SER A 61 -9.80 -8.23 14.38
CA SER A 61 -10.54 -6.99 14.18
C SER A 61 -9.62 -5.77 14.30
N ILE A 62 -8.69 -5.78 15.26
CA ILE A 62 -7.67 -4.72 15.39
C ILE A 62 -6.76 -4.70 14.17
N SER A 63 -6.34 -5.87 13.69
CA SER A 63 -5.48 -6.00 12.51
C SER A 63 -6.18 -5.48 11.24
N LEU A 64 -7.44 -5.83 11.04
CA LEU A 64 -8.26 -5.31 9.95
C LEU A 64 -8.49 -3.80 10.05
N LEU A 65 -8.62 -3.25 11.26
CA LEU A 65 -8.74 -1.80 11.46
C LEU A 65 -7.47 -1.07 11.00
N ILE A 66 -6.28 -1.63 11.27
CA ILE A 66 -5.01 -1.06 10.79
C ILE A 66 -4.97 -1.05 9.27
N ILE A 67 -5.28 -2.18 8.62
CA ILE A 67 -5.35 -2.25 7.14
C ILE A 67 -6.39 -1.27 6.59
N PHE A 68 -7.55 -1.15 7.24
CA PHE A 68 -8.59 -0.22 6.82
C PHE A 68 -8.11 1.23 6.89
N VAL A 69 -7.43 1.63 7.97
CA VAL A 69 -6.85 2.98 8.09
C VAL A 69 -5.81 3.22 7.00
N GLN A 70 -4.94 2.24 6.73
CA GLN A 70 -3.94 2.32 5.65
C GLN A 70 -4.61 2.50 4.28
N CYS A 71 -5.61 1.68 3.95
CA CYS A 71 -6.39 1.81 2.73
C CYS A 71 -7.12 3.15 2.65
N TRP A 72 -7.67 3.64 3.76
CA TRP A 72 -8.36 4.93 3.81
C TRP A 72 -7.42 6.10 3.54
N VAL A 73 -6.21 6.11 4.15
CA VAL A 73 -5.18 7.12 3.87
C VAL A 73 -4.77 7.08 2.40
N LEU A 74 -4.46 5.90 1.86
CA LEU A 74 -4.08 5.77 0.44
C LEU A 74 -5.21 6.18 -0.50
N SER A 75 -6.46 5.82 -0.20
CA SER A 75 -7.63 6.25 -0.98
C SER A 75 -7.80 7.77 -0.92
N THR A 76 -7.55 8.39 0.23
CA THR A 76 -7.61 9.85 0.37
C THR A 76 -6.56 10.53 -0.50
N ILE A 77 -5.34 9.98 -0.56
CA ILE A 77 -4.29 10.45 -1.47
C ILE A 77 -4.73 10.31 -2.93
N VAL A 78 -5.35 9.19 -3.32
CA VAL A 78 -5.90 9.01 -4.68
C VAL A 78 -6.97 10.05 -4.99
N ASP A 79 -7.90 10.27 -4.07
CA ASP A 79 -9.00 11.22 -4.27
C ASP A 79 -8.49 12.66 -4.35
N GLU A 80 -7.60 13.07 -3.44
CA GLU A 80 -7.03 14.43 -3.43
C GLU A 80 -6.10 14.71 -4.60
N SER A 81 -5.38 13.69 -5.11
CA SER A 81 -4.56 13.83 -6.31
C SER A 81 -5.37 13.79 -7.60
N SER A 82 -6.53 13.13 -7.60
CA SER A 82 -7.43 13.13 -8.77
C SER A 82 -8.28 14.40 -8.86
N TYR A 83 -8.53 15.06 -7.72
CA TYR A 83 -9.40 16.22 -7.60
C TYR A 83 -8.78 17.24 -6.63
N ALA A 84 -7.86 18.06 -7.14
CA ALA A 84 -7.21 19.10 -6.34
C ALA A 84 -8.25 20.02 -5.68
N ARG A 85 -8.04 20.38 -4.42
CA ARG A 85 -8.95 21.26 -3.67
C ARG A 85 -8.77 22.70 -4.10
N CYS A 86 -9.88 23.43 -4.15
CA CYS A 86 -9.91 24.84 -4.57
C CYS A 86 -10.93 25.64 -3.75
N VAL A 87 -10.74 26.95 -3.71
CA VAL A 87 -11.69 27.93 -3.17
C VAL A 87 -12.18 28.86 -4.28
N ASP A 88 -11.32 29.16 -5.25
CA ASP A 88 -11.60 29.95 -6.45
C ASP A 88 -11.19 29.16 -7.72
N HIS A 89 -11.73 29.53 -8.88
CA HIS A 89 -11.33 28.96 -10.17
C HIS A 89 -9.84 29.16 -10.45
N ASP A 90 -9.26 30.27 -9.98
CA ASP A 90 -7.84 30.59 -10.15
C ASP A 90 -6.90 29.69 -9.31
N ASP A 91 -7.43 28.90 -8.36
CA ASP A 91 -6.66 27.91 -7.62
C ASP A 91 -6.39 26.64 -8.46
N CYS A 92 -7.15 26.43 -9.54
CA CYS A 92 -7.03 25.25 -10.41
C CYS A 92 -6.00 25.44 -11.52
N HIS A 93 -5.59 24.34 -12.15
CA HIS A 93 -4.66 24.42 -13.28
C HIS A 93 -5.34 25.03 -14.52
N ILE A 94 -4.52 25.45 -15.48
CA ILE A 94 -5.01 25.95 -16.77
C ILE A 94 -5.87 24.86 -17.44
N GLY A 95 -7.06 25.24 -17.92
CA GLY A 95 -8.05 24.34 -18.50
C GLY A 95 -8.90 23.59 -17.47
N GLU A 96 -8.84 23.99 -16.19
CA GLU A 96 -9.71 23.50 -15.13
C GLU A 96 -10.49 24.65 -14.48
N PHE A 97 -11.56 24.32 -13.76
CA PHE A 97 -12.30 25.27 -12.93
C PHE A 97 -12.66 24.64 -11.59
N CYS A 98 -12.81 25.49 -10.57
CA CYS A 98 -13.22 25.04 -9.24
C CYS A 98 -14.71 24.71 -9.20
N ALA A 99 -15.06 23.44 -8.97
CA ALA A 99 -16.42 22.95 -8.84
C ALA A 99 -16.78 22.46 -7.43
N PRO A 100 -18.07 22.27 -7.12
CA PRO A 100 -18.49 21.78 -5.81
C PRO A 100 -17.91 20.39 -5.53
N SER A 101 -17.45 20.20 -4.30
CA SER A 101 -16.93 18.91 -3.89
C SER A 101 -18.05 17.84 -3.88
N PRO A 102 -17.81 16.63 -4.44
CA PRO A 102 -18.82 15.58 -4.57
C PRO A 102 -19.48 15.18 -3.23
N LEU A 103 -18.76 15.31 -2.13
CA LEU A 103 -19.18 14.85 -0.81
C LEU A 103 -20.13 15.82 -0.08
N ASN A 104 -20.03 17.12 -0.35
CA ASN A 104 -20.74 18.15 0.43
C ASN A 104 -21.46 19.19 -0.42
N GLN A 105 -21.31 19.15 -1.75
CA GLN A 105 -21.87 20.11 -2.71
C GLN A 105 -21.53 21.57 -2.35
N ARG A 106 -20.37 21.80 -1.72
CA ARG A 106 -19.87 23.14 -1.40
C ARG A 106 -18.69 23.47 -2.31
N ILE A 107 -18.63 24.74 -2.71
CA ILE A 107 -17.51 25.31 -3.49
C ILE A 107 -16.33 25.66 -2.56
N ASN A 108 -16.56 25.76 -1.24
CA ASN A 108 -15.51 26.04 -0.26
C ASN A 108 -15.50 24.99 0.86
N PRO A 109 -14.58 24.01 0.82
CA PRO A 109 -13.66 23.72 -0.29
C PRO A 109 -14.35 22.95 -1.44
N GLY A 110 -14.01 23.30 -2.66
CA GLY A 110 -14.41 22.65 -3.90
C GLY A 110 -13.36 21.65 -4.38
N THR A 111 -13.49 21.23 -5.63
CA THR A 111 -12.54 20.37 -6.36
C THR A 111 -12.35 20.89 -7.78
N CYS A 112 -11.13 20.80 -8.31
CA CYS A 112 -10.83 21.18 -9.68
C CYS A 112 -11.36 20.14 -10.67
N HIS A 113 -12.02 20.62 -11.72
CA HIS A 113 -12.54 19.78 -12.81
C HIS A 113 -12.18 20.37 -14.16
N ASP A 114 -12.04 19.49 -15.15
CA ASP A 114 -11.73 19.86 -16.53
C ASP A 114 -12.81 20.78 -17.13
N CYS A 115 -12.38 21.83 -17.82
CA CYS A 115 -13.24 22.83 -18.45
C CYS A 115 -14.17 22.24 -19.52
N TYR A 116 -13.86 21.06 -20.07
CA TYR A 116 -14.77 20.30 -20.93
C TYR A 116 -16.16 20.14 -20.32
N VAL A 117 -16.27 20.00 -18.99
CA VAL A 117 -17.57 19.85 -18.31
C VAL A 117 -18.47 21.05 -18.54
N THR A 118 -17.92 22.27 -18.61
CA THR A 118 -18.69 23.50 -18.86
C THR A 118 -19.27 23.57 -20.27
N THR A 119 -18.76 22.75 -21.20
CA THR A 119 -19.27 22.65 -22.58
C THR A 119 -20.45 21.69 -22.71
N LEU A 120 -20.71 20.87 -21.68
CA LEU A 120 -21.82 19.93 -21.70
C LEU A 120 -23.15 20.68 -21.56
N PRO A 121 -24.22 20.22 -22.24
CA PRO A 121 -25.54 20.79 -22.03
C PRO A 121 -25.99 20.54 -20.58
N MET A 122 -26.66 21.52 -19.97
CA MET A 122 -27.13 21.44 -18.58
C MET A 122 -27.93 20.16 -18.28
N SER A 123 -28.72 19.68 -19.24
CA SER A 123 -29.46 18.42 -19.08
C SER A 123 -28.57 17.19 -18.85
N ARG A 124 -27.36 17.15 -19.42
CA ARG A 124 -26.37 16.09 -19.14
C ARG A 124 -25.71 16.30 -17.79
N ILE A 125 -25.42 17.54 -17.40
CA ILE A 125 -24.85 17.84 -16.08
C ILE A 125 -25.82 17.37 -14.98
N GLU A 126 -27.11 17.69 -15.10
CA GLU A 126 -28.13 17.30 -14.13
C GLU A 126 -28.32 15.77 -14.03
N THR A 127 -28.23 15.05 -15.15
CA THR A 127 -28.54 13.61 -15.20
C THR A 127 -27.32 12.73 -14.98
N GLU A 128 -26.16 13.10 -15.50
CA GLU A 128 -24.94 12.28 -15.47
C GLU A 128 -23.99 12.71 -14.36
N ILE A 129 -24.01 13.99 -13.96
CA ILE A 129 -23.04 14.56 -13.01
C ILE A 129 -23.73 15.45 -11.97
N TYR A 130 -24.84 14.96 -11.41
CA TYR A 130 -25.71 15.73 -10.52
C TYR A 130 -24.98 16.39 -9.33
N TRP A 131 -23.87 15.82 -8.88
CA TRP A 131 -23.08 16.32 -7.75
C TRP A 131 -22.30 17.60 -8.09
N LEU A 132 -22.16 17.95 -9.38
CA LEU A 132 -21.62 19.23 -9.84
C LEU A 132 -22.67 20.35 -9.91
N TYR A 133 -23.96 20.03 -9.78
CA TYR A 133 -25.02 21.03 -9.91
C TYR A 133 -24.99 22.03 -8.75
N VAL A 134 -24.78 23.30 -9.10
CA VAL A 134 -24.98 24.46 -8.20
C VAL A 134 -26.21 25.20 -8.66
N ASP A 135 -27.14 25.46 -7.74
CA ASP A 135 -28.34 26.27 -7.98
C ASP A 135 -28.02 27.78 -7.94
N ASP A 136 -26.91 28.17 -8.55
CA ASP A 136 -26.48 29.56 -8.68
C ASP A 136 -26.06 29.83 -10.14
N PRO A 137 -26.87 30.58 -10.91
CA PRO A 137 -26.56 30.89 -12.30
C PRO A 137 -25.35 31.82 -12.45
N THR A 138 -25.00 32.57 -11.40
CA THR A 138 -23.82 33.46 -11.43
C THR A 138 -22.53 32.68 -11.30
N TYR A 139 -22.55 31.58 -10.55
CA TYR A 139 -21.43 30.66 -10.45
C TYR A 139 -21.13 30.00 -11.80
N TRP A 140 -22.16 29.48 -12.50
CA TRP A 140 -21.96 28.84 -13.81
C TRP A 140 -21.46 29.81 -14.87
N SER A 141 -21.95 31.05 -14.90
CA SER A 141 -21.46 32.04 -15.85
C SER A 141 -20.01 32.43 -15.57
N SER A 142 -19.61 32.50 -14.30
CA SER A 142 -18.22 32.68 -13.88
C SER A 142 -17.33 31.52 -14.35
N ALA A 143 -17.74 30.27 -14.08
CA ALA A 143 -17.00 29.08 -14.49
C ALA A 143 -16.82 29.01 -16.02
N VAL A 144 -17.88 29.26 -16.80
CA VAL A 144 -17.82 29.30 -18.27
C VAL A 144 -16.90 30.42 -18.75
N SER A 145 -16.98 31.61 -18.13
CA SER A 145 -16.10 32.73 -18.49
C SER A 145 -14.62 32.41 -18.21
N HIS A 146 -14.34 31.77 -17.08
CA HIS A 146 -12.99 31.31 -16.72
C HIS A 146 -12.49 30.27 -17.74
N CYS A 147 -13.29 29.22 -18.00
CA CYS A 147 -12.90 28.20 -18.96
C CYS A 147 -12.72 28.72 -20.38
N THR A 148 -13.50 29.72 -20.81
CA THR A 148 -13.32 30.34 -22.12
C THR A 148 -11.98 31.06 -22.25
N SER A 149 -11.39 31.54 -21.15
CA SER A 149 -10.10 32.22 -21.16
C SER A 149 -8.92 31.28 -20.92
N THR A 150 -9.12 30.17 -20.21
CA THR A 150 -8.04 29.25 -19.81
C THR A 150 -7.98 27.95 -20.61
N ASP A 151 -9.08 27.45 -21.19
CA ASP A 151 -9.10 26.23 -22.01
C ASP A 151 -8.53 26.51 -23.41
N THR A 152 -7.27 26.11 -23.61
CA THR A 152 -6.54 26.28 -24.87
C THR A 152 -6.61 25.06 -25.78
N LEU A 153 -6.91 23.86 -25.25
CA LEU A 153 -6.99 22.61 -26.02
C LEU A 153 -8.34 21.91 -25.80
N PRO A 154 -9.38 22.28 -26.56
CA PRO A 154 -10.69 21.67 -26.39
C PRO A 154 -10.63 20.14 -26.57
N LEU A 155 -11.33 19.43 -25.68
CA LEU A 155 -11.39 17.96 -25.60
C LEU A 155 -10.09 17.28 -25.11
N ARG A 156 -9.16 18.04 -24.53
CA ARG A 156 -7.94 17.51 -23.90
C ARG A 156 -7.71 18.20 -22.56
N CYS A 157 -7.05 17.50 -21.64
CA CYS A 157 -6.61 18.12 -20.40
C CYS A 157 -5.38 18.97 -20.67
N ASP A 158 -5.54 20.29 -20.70
CA ASP A 158 -4.47 21.28 -20.92
C ASP A 158 -3.26 21.04 -20.02
N PHE A 159 -3.54 20.85 -18.73
CA PHE A 159 -2.54 20.55 -17.71
C PHE A 159 -1.67 19.34 -18.07
N LEU A 160 -2.27 18.22 -18.48
CA LEU A 160 -1.53 17.01 -18.87
C LEU A 160 -0.66 17.24 -20.11
N VAL A 161 -1.18 17.98 -21.10
CA VAL A 161 -0.43 18.30 -22.32
C VAL A 161 0.76 19.20 -21.97
N HIS A 162 0.56 20.21 -21.13
CA HIS A 162 1.61 21.11 -20.69
C HIS A 162 2.69 20.38 -19.87
N ASN A 163 2.29 19.56 -18.90
CA ASN A 163 3.22 18.77 -18.09
C ASN A 163 4.07 17.82 -18.94
N ARG A 164 3.48 17.20 -19.96
CA ARG A 164 4.21 16.35 -20.89
C ARG A 164 5.28 17.11 -21.67
N LEU A 165 5.01 18.36 -22.07
CA LEU A 165 5.98 19.20 -22.78
C LEU A 165 7.14 19.65 -21.88
N MET A 166 6.90 19.75 -20.57
CA MET A 166 7.91 20.09 -19.58
C MET A 166 8.79 18.90 -19.15
N LEU A 167 8.45 17.68 -19.54
CA LEU A 167 9.18 16.48 -19.13
C LEU A 167 10.54 16.37 -19.84
N SER A 168 11.59 16.74 -19.12
CA SER A 168 12.96 16.54 -19.59
C SER A 168 13.37 15.05 -19.56
N GLY A 169 14.40 14.67 -20.32
CA GLY A 169 14.96 13.32 -20.25
C GLY A 169 15.45 12.94 -18.84
N GLY A 170 15.94 13.91 -18.07
CA GLY A 170 16.27 13.71 -16.65
C GLY A 170 15.03 13.43 -15.80
N GLY A 171 13.92 14.13 -16.05
CA GLY A 171 12.63 13.87 -15.40
C GLY A 171 12.12 12.45 -15.65
N VAL A 172 12.28 11.92 -16.88
CA VAL A 172 11.93 10.52 -17.20
C VAL A 172 12.76 9.53 -16.39
N LEU A 173 14.07 9.77 -16.23
CA LEU A 173 14.94 8.90 -15.44
C LEU A 173 14.55 8.91 -13.96
N VAL A 174 14.27 10.09 -13.40
CA VAL A 174 13.79 10.19 -12.01
C VAL A 174 12.44 9.51 -11.84
N LEU A 175 11.52 9.67 -12.79
CA LEU A 175 10.22 8.98 -12.80
C LEU A 175 10.40 7.45 -12.77
N LEU A 176 11.25 6.89 -13.63
CA LEU A 176 11.54 5.45 -13.64
C LEU A 176 12.14 4.99 -12.30
N PHE A 177 13.09 5.75 -11.76
CA PHE A 177 13.69 5.44 -10.47
C PHE A 177 12.66 5.49 -9.34
N SER A 178 11.84 6.54 -9.28
CA SER A 178 10.77 6.68 -8.28
C SER A 178 9.71 5.60 -8.40
N ALA A 179 9.36 5.17 -9.61
CA ALA A 179 8.43 4.05 -9.82
C ALA A 179 9.01 2.74 -9.26
N VAL A 180 10.30 2.46 -9.49
CA VAL A 180 10.97 1.29 -8.89
C VAL A 180 11.00 1.39 -7.36
N VAL A 181 11.32 2.56 -6.80
CA VAL A 181 11.33 2.77 -5.35
C VAL A 181 9.93 2.60 -4.76
N ALA A 182 8.88 3.11 -5.42
CA ALA A 182 7.49 2.97 -4.98
C ALA A 182 6.99 1.51 -5.00
N LEU A 183 7.60 0.65 -5.83
CA LEU A 183 7.30 -0.79 -5.84
C LEU A 183 7.97 -1.57 -4.69
N ILE A 184 9.03 -1.04 -4.07
CA ILE A 184 9.71 -1.72 -2.96
C ILE A 184 8.76 -2.00 -1.78
N PRO A 185 7.98 -1.01 -1.27
CA PRO A 185 6.98 -1.27 -0.25
C PRO A 185 5.93 -2.31 -0.67
N THR A 186 5.49 -2.27 -1.93
CA THR A 186 4.50 -3.25 -2.44
C THR A 186 5.05 -4.67 -2.43
N VAL A 187 6.30 -4.86 -2.86
CA VAL A 187 6.95 -6.19 -2.82
C VAL A 187 7.14 -6.64 -1.37
N ALA A 188 7.52 -5.75 -0.47
CA ALA A 188 7.66 -6.06 0.95
C ALA A 188 6.32 -6.49 1.58
N ASP A 189 5.22 -5.80 1.27
CA ASP A 189 3.87 -6.15 1.74
C ASP A 189 3.41 -7.51 1.19
N LEU A 190 3.73 -7.82 -0.07
CA LEU A 190 3.43 -9.14 -0.67
C LEU A 190 4.23 -10.27 -0.03
N ASP A 191 5.52 -10.04 0.27
CA ASP A 191 6.35 -11.00 1.01
C ASP A 191 5.74 -11.26 2.40
N GLN A 192 5.30 -10.23 3.11
CA GLN A 192 4.66 -10.35 4.42
C GLN A 192 3.33 -11.09 4.33
N ALA A 193 2.51 -10.80 3.32
CA ALA A 193 1.26 -11.53 3.09
C ALA A 193 1.50 -13.02 2.77
N ALA A 194 2.62 -13.36 2.13
CA ALA A 194 3.02 -14.76 1.93
C ALA A 194 3.41 -15.45 3.24
N ASP A 195 4.13 -14.74 4.13
CA ASP A 195 4.45 -15.24 5.47
C ASP A 195 3.17 -15.44 6.31
N GLU A 196 2.22 -14.50 6.25
CA GLU A 196 0.90 -14.64 6.90
C GLU A 196 0.18 -15.90 6.45
N ARG A 197 0.16 -16.16 5.13
CA ARG A 197 -0.45 -17.36 4.58
C ARG A 197 0.20 -18.64 5.11
N ALA A 198 1.53 -18.63 5.27
CA ALA A 198 2.28 -19.75 5.85
C ALA A 198 1.92 -19.96 7.34
N VAL A 199 1.83 -18.88 8.13
CA VAL A 199 1.38 -18.94 9.53
C VAL A 199 -0.03 -19.53 9.61
N MET A 200 -0.94 -19.07 8.74
CA MET A 200 -2.33 -19.55 8.70
C MET A 200 -2.43 -21.04 8.32
N SER A 201 -1.58 -21.53 7.42
CA SER A 201 -1.56 -22.95 7.04
C SER A 201 -1.01 -23.83 8.16
N GLU A 202 0.10 -23.42 8.79
CA GLU A 202 0.78 -24.23 9.81
C GLU A 202 0.00 -24.29 11.12
N ARG A 203 -0.58 -23.17 11.56
CA ARG A 203 -1.32 -23.11 12.84
C ARG A 203 -2.70 -23.75 12.76
N GLY A 204 -3.01 -24.40 11.64
CA GLY A 204 -4.10 -25.36 11.58
C GLY A 204 -5.46 -24.72 11.88
N LEU A 205 -5.66 -23.44 11.56
CA LEU A 205 -7.00 -22.84 11.59
C LEU A 205 -7.95 -23.50 10.60
N TYR A 206 -7.44 -24.37 9.72
CA TYR A 206 -8.21 -25.38 8.97
C TYR A 206 -8.67 -26.61 9.79
N LYS A 207 -8.47 -26.66 11.11
CA LYS A 207 -9.10 -27.68 11.96
C LYS A 207 -10.60 -27.63 11.73
N LYS A 208 -11.15 -28.72 11.20
CA LYS A 208 -12.51 -28.87 10.66
C LYS A 208 -13.60 -28.76 11.74
N SER A 209 -13.60 -27.67 12.50
CA SER A 209 -14.67 -27.31 13.42
C SER A 209 -15.71 -26.49 12.65
N SER A 210 -16.96 -26.95 12.71
CA SER A 210 -18.11 -26.31 12.06
C SER A 210 -18.76 -25.22 12.93
N SER A 211 -18.16 -24.88 14.08
CA SER A 211 -18.69 -23.81 14.92
C SER A 211 -18.68 -22.49 14.16
N PRO A 212 -19.78 -21.70 14.21
CA PRO A 212 -19.89 -20.44 13.48
C PRO A 212 -18.76 -19.46 13.82
N ILE A 213 -18.24 -19.49 15.04
CA ILE A 213 -17.17 -18.58 15.46
C ILE A 213 -15.84 -18.88 14.74
N HIS A 214 -15.55 -20.16 14.48
CA HIS A 214 -14.37 -20.52 13.69
C HIS A 214 -14.54 -20.14 12.22
N VAL A 215 -15.77 -20.21 11.69
CA VAL A 215 -16.07 -19.73 10.33
C VAL A 215 -15.82 -18.22 10.25
N SER A 216 -16.31 -17.43 11.21
CA SER A 216 -16.07 -15.98 11.25
C SER A 216 -14.58 -15.66 11.37
N THR A 217 -13.84 -16.36 12.22
CA THR A 217 -12.38 -16.15 12.39
C THR A 217 -11.63 -16.39 11.08
N ARG A 218 -11.98 -17.45 10.34
CA ARG A 218 -11.42 -17.72 9.00
C ARG A 218 -11.78 -16.64 7.99
N ALA A 219 -13.03 -16.17 8.01
CA ALA A 219 -13.47 -15.10 7.13
C ALA A 219 -12.66 -13.81 7.39
N LEU A 220 -12.45 -13.44 8.66
CA LEU A 220 -11.64 -12.27 9.01
C LEU A 220 -10.19 -12.40 8.53
N LEU A 221 -9.56 -13.56 8.73
CA LEU A 221 -8.21 -13.83 8.22
C LEU A 221 -8.14 -13.77 6.70
N TYR A 222 -9.13 -14.35 6.02
CA TYR A 222 -9.20 -14.32 4.56
C TYR A 222 -9.36 -12.89 4.03
N ILE A 223 -10.26 -12.10 4.63
CA ILE A 223 -10.45 -10.69 4.26
C ILE A 223 -9.15 -9.92 4.49
N SER A 224 -8.53 -10.11 5.65
CA SER A 224 -7.25 -9.48 5.98
C SER A 224 -6.17 -9.80 4.94
N HIS A 225 -5.98 -11.07 4.61
CA HIS A 225 -5.00 -11.50 3.60
C HIS A 225 -5.33 -10.93 2.21
N THR A 226 -6.61 -11.00 1.80
CA THR A 226 -7.07 -10.49 0.50
C THR A 226 -6.85 -8.98 0.39
N SER A 227 -7.10 -8.22 1.45
CA SER A 227 -6.87 -6.78 1.50
C SER A 227 -5.40 -6.43 1.27
N ARG A 228 -4.46 -7.15 1.89
CA ARG A 228 -3.03 -6.93 1.67
C ARG A 228 -2.57 -7.35 0.28
N VAL A 229 -2.98 -8.52 -0.21
CA VAL A 229 -2.50 -9.01 -1.51
C VAL A 229 -3.06 -8.22 -2.69
N HIS A 230 -4.28 -7.67 -2.58
CA HIS A 230 -4.95 -7.04 -3.71
C HIS A 230 -5.22 -5.55 -3.52
N PHE A 231 -5.80 -5.14 -2.39
CA PHE A 231 -6.29 -3.78 -2.23
C PHE A 231 -5.16 -2.78 -1.93
N VAL A 232 -4.26 -3.11 -1.01
CA VAL A 232 -3.15 -2.22 -0.65
C VAL A 232 -2.21 -1.96 -1.85
N PRO A 233 -1.70 -2.98 -2.57
CA PRO A 233 -0.91 -2.79 -3.79
C PRO A 233 -1.60 -1.93 -4.84
N LEU A 234 -2.89 -2.18 -5.08
CA LEU A 234 -3.68 -1.42 -6.06
C LEU A 234 -3.76 0.06 -5.66
N LEU A 235 -4.03 0.34 -4.38
CA LEU A 235 -4.10 1.71 -3.86
C LEU A 235 -2.74 2.40 -3.84
N VAL A 236 -1.65 1.69 -3.56
CA VAL A 236 -0.28 2.23 -3.66
C VAL A 236 0.04 2.64 -5.09
N VAL A 237 -0.28 1.79 -6.06
CA VAL A 237 -0.09 2.10 -7.49
C VAL A 237 -0.98 3.27 -7.89
N ALA A 238 -2.26 3.25 -7.52
CA ALA A 238 -3.21 4.33 -7.83
C ALA A 238 -2.76 5.66 -7.22
N ALA A 239 -2.35 5.68 -5.95
CA ALA A 239 -1.87 6.87 -5.25
C ALA A 239 -0.58 7.40 -5.89
N THR A 240 0.34 6.51 -6.26
CA THR A 240 1.57 6.88 -6.98
C THR A 240 1.22 7.53 -8.31
N VAL A 241 0.38 6.88 -9.12
CA VAL A 241 -0.03 7.42 -10.43
C VAL A 241 -0.78 8.74 -10.29
N GLY A 242 -1.71 8.83 -9.34
CA GLY A 242 -2.47 10.05 -9.05
C GLY A 242 -1.55 11.20 -8.69
N LEU A 243 -0.64 11.03 -7.74
CA LEU A 243 0.33 12.05 -7.35
C LEU A 243 1.33 12.43 -8.46
N LEU A 244 1.68 11.48 -9.32
CA LEU A 244 2.52 11.77 -10.49
C LEU A 244 1.78 12.61 -11.53
N ILE A 245 0.47 12.42 -11.65
CA ILE A 245 -0.37 13.17 -12.59
C ILE A 245 -0.69 14.56 -12.03
N ALA A 246 -1.03 14.66 -10.75
CA ALA A 246 -1.56 15.85 -10.09
C ALA A 246 -0.58 17.02 -10.03
N ASP A 247 0.72 16.75 -10.04
CA ASP A 247 1.75 17.75 -9.79
C ASP A 247 2.66 17.97 -11.00
N SER A 248 3.36 19.11 -11.00
CA SER A 248 4.44 19.33 -11.96
C SER A 248 5.50 18.22 -11.86
N LEU A 249 5.91 17.68 -13.02
CA LEU A 249 6.83 16.55 -13.14
C LEU A 249 8.29 16.96 -12.88
N ASN A 250 8.57 17.41 -11.66
CA ASN A 250 9.90 17.77 -11.19
C ASN A 250 10.44 16.74 -10.18
N SER A 251 11.76 16.69 -10.01
CA SER A 251 12.41 15.68 -9.15
C SER A 251 12.05 15.81 -7.68
N GLN A 252 11.76 17.03 -7.19
CA GLN A 252 11.38 17.27 -5.80
C GLN A 252 10.01 16.64 -5.52
N ASN A 253 9.03 16.87 -6.40
CA ASN A 253 7.69 16.30 -6.30
C ASN A 253 7.75 14.78 -6.39
N PHE A 254 8.54 14.21 -7.31
CA PHE A 254 8.71 12.77 -7.39
C PHE A 254 9.27 12.14 -6.11
N LEU A 255 10.25 12.78 -5.48
CA LEU A 255 10.83 12.29 -4.23
C LEU A 255 9.85 12.42 -3.07
N LEU A 256 9.20 13.58 -2.91
CA LEU A 256 8.24 13.81 -1.83
C LEU A 256 7.01 12.92 -1.97
N ASN A 257 6.45 12.78 -3.17
CA ASN A 257 5.29 11.94 -3.44
C ASN A 257 5.62 10.46 -3.25
N GLY A 258 6.79 10.01 -3.72
CA GLY A 258 7.29 8.66 -3.47
C GLY A 258 7.48 8.37 -1.98
N LEU A 259 8.05 9.31 -1.22
CA LEU A 259 8.21 9.20 0.24
C LEU A 259 6.86 9.19 0.97
N ALA A 260 5.90 10.01 0.56
CA ALA A 260 4.57 10.06 1.16
C ALA A 260 3.83 8.73 0.97
N VAL A 261 3.83 8.17 -0.25
CA VAL A 261 3.23 6.85 -0.52
C VAL A 261 3.99 5.75 0.21
N GLY A 262 5.33 5.80 0.22
CA GLY A 262 6.15 4.87 0.99
C GLY A 262 5.85 4.91 2.50
N PHE A 263 5.65 6.09 3.07
CA PHE A 263 5.27 6.25 4.46
C PHE A 263 3.87 5.69 4.74
N ALA A 264 2.89 6.05 3.91
CA ALA A 264 1.51 5.57 4.05
C ALA A 264 1.41 4.04 3.91
N SER A 265 2.17 3.46 2.99
CA SER A 265 2.20 2.00 2.77
C SER A 265 2.94 1.21 3.86
N ASN A 266 3.79 1.85 4.67
CA ASN A 266 4.52 1.19 5.76
C ASN A 266 4.05 1.63 7.16
N ILE A 267 2.84 2.19 7.26
CA ILE A 267 2.35 2.71 8.55
C ILE A 267 2.23 1.60 9.61
N ASP A 268 1.91 0.37 9.21
CA ASP A 268 1.80 -0.78 10.11
C ASP A 268 3.16 -1.20 10.70
N ASP A 269 4.22 -1.17 9.90
CA ASP A 269 5.60 -1.40 10.28
C ASP A 269 6.11 -0.31 11.23
N LEU A 270 5.80 0.96 10.94
CA LEU A 270 6.17 2.08 11.79
C LEU A 270 5.47 2.03 13.15
N ILE A 271 4.17 1.68 13.19
CA ILE A 271 3.46 1.48 14.46
C ILE A 271 4.07 0.30 15.22
N SER A 272 4.53 -0.75 14.52
CA SER A 272 5.15 -1.92 15.16
C SER A 272 6.42 -1.54 15.89
N PHE A 273 7.21 -0.65 15.27
CA PHE A 273 8.41 -0.12 15.87
C PHE A 273 8.15 0.56 17.23
N LEU A 274 6.98 1.20 17.39
CA LEU A 274 6.61 1.97 18.59
C LEU A 274 5.91 1.13 19.66
N ILE A 275 5.08 0.17 19.27
CA ILE A 275 4.18 -0.54 20.21
C ILE A 275 4.75 -1.90 20.61
N VAL A 276 5.34 -2.64 19.68
CA VAL A 276 5.74 -4.03 19.92
C VAL A 276 7.08 -4.07 20.61
N SER A 277 7.12 -4.71 21.79
CA SER A 277 8.34 -4.86 22.58
C SER A 277 9.37 -5.74 21.86
N GLU A 278 10.66 -5.57 22.16
CA GLU A 278 11.72 -6.39 21.55
C GLU A 278 11.53 -7.89 21.79
N ALA A 279 11.03 -8.28 22.97
CA ALA A 279 10.74 -9.67 23.30
C ALA A 279 9.65 -10.27 22.38
N GLU A 280 8.58 -9.52 22.11
CA GLU A 280 7.52 -9.98 21.21
C GLU A 280 7.97 -10.09 19.76
N ARG A 281 8.88 -9.21 19.33
CA ARG A 281 9.49 -9.35 17.99
C ARG A 281 10.28 -10.65 17.89
N GLN A 282 11.08 -10.95 18.90
CA GLN A 282 11.89 -12.17 18.95
C GLN A 282 11.04 -13.46 18.95
N ASP A 283 9.85 -13.44 19.57
CA ASP A 283 8.92 -14.57 19.53
C ASP A 283 8.37 -14.84 18.12
N VAL A 284 8.00 -13.78 17.38
CA VAL A 284 7.52 -13.90 15.99
C VAL A 284 8.63 -14.42 15.08
N GLU A 285 9.85 -13.93 15.27
CA GLU A 285 11.04 -14.37 14.53
C GLU A 285 11.31 -15.87 14.76
N THR A 286 11.29 -16.31 16.01
CA THR A 286 11.51 -17.72 16.38
C THR A 286 10.48 -18.62 15.71
N PHE A 287 9.23 -18.19 15.63
CA PHE A 287 8.18 -18.94 14.94
C PHE A 287 8.45 -19.07 13.43
N ARG A 288 8.90 -17.99 12.77
CA ARG A 288 9.23 -18.00 11.34
C ARG A 288 10.35 -18.98 11.03
N ASP A 289 11.42 -19.00 11.82
CA ASP A 289 12.55 -19.91 11.57
C ASP A 289 12.12 -21.38 11.57
N VAL A 290 11.17 -21.73 12.44
CA VAL A 290 10.57 -23.06 12.48
C VAL A 290 9.77 -23.35 11.21
N VAL A 291 8.93 -22.41 10.76
CA VAL A 291 8.08 -22.58 9.57
C VAL A 291 8.90 -22.56 8.26
N GLY A 292 9.86 -21.63 8.15
CA GLY A 292 10.76 -21.49 7.01
C GLY A 292 11.67 -22.70 6.83
N GLY A 293 12.16 -23.28 7.92
CA GLY A 293 12.94 -24.52 7.90
C GLY A 293 12.16 -25.71 7.34
N CYS A 294 10.87 -25.81 7.65
CA CYS A 294 10.00 -26.88 7.15
C CYS A 294 9.68 -26.74 5.65
N THR A 295 9.48 -25.51 5.16
CA THR A 295 9.15 -25.26 3.75
C THR A 295 10.36 -25.37 2.81
N GLY A 296 11.56 -25.00 3.28
CA GLY A 296 12.81 -25.16 2.53
C GLY A 296 13.19 -26.62 2.27
N PHE A 297 12.87 -27.53 3.19
CA PHE A 297 13.16 -28.95 3.04
C PHE A 297 12.31 -29.62 1.94
N VAL A 298 11.12 -29.10 1.65
CA VAL A 298 10.22 -29.66 0.61
C VAL A 298 10.60 -29.17 -0.79
N ARG A 299 11.22 -28.00 -0.93
CA ARG A 299 11.67 -27.47 -2.23
C ARG A 299 12.99 -28.08 -2.75
N GLY A 300 13.72 -28.82 -1.92
CA GLY A 300 14.98 -29.49 -2.31
C GLY A 300 14.84 -30.97 -2.71
N VAL A 301 13.62 -31.51 -2.73
CA VAL A 301 13.35 -32.95 -2.97
C VAL A 301 12.41 -33.17 -4.17
N VAL A 302 12.13 -32.12 -4.96
CA VAL A 302 11.38 -32.22 -6.22
C VAL A 302 12.20 -31.66 -7.35
#